data_AF-A0A6L8XYP0-F1
#
_entry.id   AF-A0A6L8XYP0-F1
#
_cell.length_a   1.000
_cell.length_b   1.000
_cell.length_c   1.000
_cell.angle_alpha   90.00
_cell.angle_beta   90.00
_cell.angle_gamma   90.00
#
_symmetry.space_group_name_H-M   'P 1'
#
loop_
_entity.id
_entity.type
_entity.pdbx_description
1 polymer ?
#
loop_
_entity_poly.entity_id
_entity_poly.type
_entity_poly.pdbx_seq_one_letter_code
_entity_poly.pdbx_strand_id
1 'polypeptide(L)'
;MKINEWPRHGIQALWAFITNSHVTGFVTGKIYTGKLKNACVPGLNCYSCPGAVGACPIGSLQAVIGSWNFKMAYYVVGFLIFIGAMVGRLICGFLCPFGLIQDLLNKIPFPKKIRTFKGDKLLRKLKYVIFAVFVILLPLFLVDIMGQGAPYFCKLICPAGTLEGGLPLVLLNKSMRSALGWLYIWKNVILVITIILSILIYRPFCKYICPLGALYSIFNPVSLYKYRVDKDKCIKCGKCAKACQMIVDPVENSNSPECIRCGRCRKVCPTDAIQCGIRRKPQS
;
A
#
# COMPACT_ATOMS: atom_id res chain seq x y z
N MET A 1 2.91 11.30 24.31
CA MET A 1 2.17 12.28 23.48
C MET A 1 1.26 11.53 22.50
N LYS A 2 -0.07 11.62 22.66
CA LYS A 2 -1.03 11.00 21.73
C LYS A 2 -1.21 11.95 20.54
N ILE A 3 -0.80 11.54 19.34
CA ILE A 3 -1.01 12.33 18.11
C ILE A 3 -2.41 12.02 17.58
N ASN A 4 -3.25 13.03 17.38
CA ASN A 4 -4.56 12.83 16.76
C ASN A 4 -4.41 12.44 15.28
N GLU A 5 -4.79 11.21 14.97
CA GLU A 5 -4.76 10.66 13.60
C GLU A 5 -6.14 10.54 12.95
N TRP A 6 -7.22 10.85 13.68
CA TRP A 6 -8.59 10.72 13.19
C TRP A 6 -8.84 11.39 11.83
N PRO A 7 -8.32 12.61 11.53
CA PRO A 7 -8.49 13.20 10.21
C PRO A 7 -7.89 12.35 9.08
N ARG A 8 -6.74 11.71 9.32
CA ARG A 8 -6.08 10.84 8.33
C ARG A 8 -6.85 9.54 8.14
N HIS A 9 -7.31 8.93 9.24
CA HIS A 9 -8.12 7.71 9.19
C HIS A 9 -9.47 7.96 8.51
N GLY A 10 -10.08 9.14 8.72
CA GLY A 10 -11.29 9.56 8.01
C GLY A 10 -11.10 9.64 6.49
N ILE A 11 -10.01 10.26 6.02
CA ILE A 11 -9.68 10.29 4.59
C ILE A 11 -9.49 8.87 4.03
N GLN A 12 -8.78 8.00 4.74
CA GLN A 12 -8.58 6.62 4.31
C GLN A 12 -9.90 5.84 4.25
N ALA A 13 -10.79 6.02 5.22
CA ALA A 13 -12.08 5.34 5.29
C ALA A 13 -13.02 5.82 4.19
N LEU A 14 -13.10 7.14 3.98
CA LEU A 14 -13.87 7.74 2.89
C LEU A 14 -13.38 7.23 1.53
N TRP A 15 -12.06 7.22 1.31
CA TRP A 15 -11.50 6.70 0.06
C TRP A 15 -11.79 5.21 -0.12
N ALA A 16 -11.64 4.40 0.93
CA ALA A 16 -11.96 2.98 0.90
C ALA A 16 -13.43 2.74 0.54
N PHE A 17 -14.35 3.54 1.09
CA PHE A 17 -15.77 3.50 0.76
C PHE A 17 -16.04 3.88 -0.70
N ILE A 18 -15.44 4.97 -1.20
CA ILE A 18 -15.59 5.41 -2.59
C ILE A 18 -15.13 4.31 -3.56
N THR A 19 -13.94 3.73 -3.34
CA THR A 19 -13.39 2.69 -4.21
C THR A 19 -14.05 1.32 -4.04
N ASN A 20 -14.85 1.13 -2.99
CA ASN A 20 -15.59 -0.10 -2.69
C ASN A 20 -17.11 0.14 -2.54
N SER A 21 -17.65 1.07 -3.32
CA SER A 21 -19.03 1.53 -3.22
C SER A 21 -20.08 0.54 -3.76
N HIS A 22 -19.69 -0.56 -4.39
CA HIS A 22 -20.62 -1.57 -4.91
C HIS A 22 -21.13 -2.50 -3.80
N VAL A 23 -21.89 -1.96 -2.85
CA VAL A 23 -22.37 -2.69 -1.65
C VAL A 23 -23.21 -3.91 -2.02
N THR A 24 -23.99 -3.84 -3.12
CA THR A 24 -24.78 -4.97 -3.65
C THR A 24 -23.93 -6.20 -4.00
N GLY A 25 -22.64 -6.01 -4.30
CA GLY A 25 -21.71 -7.12 -4.53
C GLY A 25 -21.51 -7.98 -3.30
N PHE A 26 -21.50 -7.38 -2.09
CA PHE A 26 -21.38 -8.13 -0.83
C PHE A 26 -22.65 -8.91 -0.46
N VAL A 27 -23.79 -8.58 -1.06
CA VAL A 27 -25.05 -9.32 -0.85
C VAL A 27 -25.19 -10.43 -1.89
N THR A 28 -24.89 -10.12 -3.16
CA THR A 28 -25.07 -11.04 -4.28
C THR A 28 -23.90 -12.00 -4.48
N GLY A 29 -22.75 -11.74 -3.86
CA GLY A 29 -21.52 -12.50 -4.08
C GLY A 29 -20.95 -12.33 -5.49
N LYS A 30 -21.37 -11.31 -6.24
CA LYS A 30 -20.92 -11.00 -7.60
C LYS A 30 -19.96 -9.83 -7.61
N ILE A 31 -18.98 -9.89 -8.51
CA ILE A 31 -18.00 -8.82 -8.71
C ILE A 31 -18.60 -7.77 -9.65
N TYR A 32 -18.36 -6.49 -9.38
CA TYR A 32 -18.72 -5.41 -10.28
C TYR A 32 -17.96 -5.51 -11.61
N THR A 33 -18.69 -5.55 -12.73
CA THR A 33 -18.15 -5.67 -14.10
C THR A 33 -18.34 -4.41 -14.96
N GLY A 34 -18.78 -3.30 -14.37
CA GLY A 34 -18.99 -2.05 -15.12
C GLY A 34 -17.70 -1.33 -15.52
N LYS A 35 -17.82 -0.27 -16.33
CA LYS A 35 -16.68 0.45 -16.95
C LYS A 35 -15.64 0.98 -15.95
N LEU A 36 -16.07 1.39 -14.76
CA LEU A 36 -15.16 1.89 -13.71
C LEU A 36 -14.12 0.85 -13.28
N LYS A 37 -14.42 -0.44 -13.46
CA LYS A 37 -13.53 -1.54 -13.08
C LYS A 37 -12.23 -1.56 -13.89
N ASN A 38 -12.23 -0.94 -15.07
CA ASN A 38 -11.05 -0.80 -15.92
C ASN A 38 -10.12 0.33 -15.46
N ALA A 39 -10.57 1.22 -14.56
CA ALA A 39 -9.77 2.32 -14.05
C ALA A 39 -8.97 1.88 -12.82
N CYS A 40 -7.67 2.17 -12.82
CA CYS A 40 -6.82 1.94 -11.66
C CYS A 40 -7.10 2.98 -10.56
N VAL A 41 -7.14 2.52 -9.31
CA VAL A 41 -7.09 3.41 -8.14
C VAL A 41 -5.65 3.49 -7.64
N PRO A 42 -5.22 4.60 -7.01
CA PRO A 42 -3.79 4.79 -6.71
C PRO A 42 -3.29 3.85 -5.59
N GLY A 43 -4.19 3.31 -4.77
CA GLY A 43 -3.90 2.40 -3.66
C GLY A 43 -4.07 0.92 -4.01
N LEU A 44 -3.83 0.05 -3.03
CA LEU A 44 -4.13 -1.38 -3.14
C LEU A 44 -5.66 -1.56 -3.01
N ASN A 45 -6.31 -2.13 -4.02
CA ASN A 45 -7.77 -2.38 -4.03
C ASN A 45 -8.06 -3.65 -4.83
N CYS A 46 -8.44 -4.74 -4.17
CA CYS A 46 -8.54 -6.04 -4.83
C CYS A 46 -9.54 -6.03 -5.99
N TYR A 47 -9.11 -6.49 -7.17
CA TYR A 47 -10.01 -6.65 -8.32
C TYR A 47 -11.17 -7.61 -8.04
N SER A 48 -10.91 -8.69 -7.30
CA SER A 48 -11.93 -9.68 -6.93
C SER A 48 -12.79 -9.29 -5.73
N CYS A 49 -12.58 -8.11 -5.12
CA CYS A 49 -13.48 -7.62 -4.09
C CYS A 49 -14.87 -7.37 -4.69
N PRO A 50 -15.96 -7.96 -4.12
CA PRO A 50 -17.31 -7.73 -4.60
C PRO A 50 -17.70 -6.24 -4.56
N GLY A 51 -17.21 -5.51 -3.56
CA GLY A 51 -17.46 -4.08 -3.42
C GLY A 51 -16.63 -3.19 -4.35
N ALA A 52 -15.51 -3.66 -4.89
CA ALA A 52 -14.56 -2.81 -5.58
C ALA A 52 -15.10 -2.34 -6.93
N VAL A 53 -15.20 -1.02 -7.11
CA VAL A 53 -15.57 -0.40 -8.39
C VAL A 53 -14.37 -0.09 -9.28
N GLY A 54 -13.17 0.00 -8.72
CA GLY A 54 -11.91 0.23 -9.45
C GLY A 54 -10.90 -0.91 -9.27
N ALA A 55 -9.85 -0.94 -10.10
CA ALA A 55 -8.84 -1.99 -10.12
C ALA A 55 -7.57 -1.67 -9.31
N CYS A 56 -6.93 -2.73 -8.81
CA CYS A 56 -5.58 -2.67 -8.25
C CYS A 56 -4.58 -2.39 -9.37
N PRO A 57 -3.75 -1.34 -9.29
CA PRO A 57 -2.78 -1.05 -10.35
C PRO A 57 -1.69 -2.12 -10.45
N ILE A 58 -1.35 -2.80 -9.36
CA ILE A 58 -0.42 -3.96 -9.40
C ILE A 58 -1.05 -5.16 -10.10
N GLY A 59 -2.32 -5.47 -9.79
CA GLY A 59 -3.02 -6.57 -10.44
C GLY A 59 -3.19 -6.32 -11.94
N SER A 60 -3.59 -5.09 -12.30
CA SER A 60 -3.68 -4.65 -13.69
C SER A 60 -2.33 -4.73 -14.39
N LEU A 61 -1.25 -4.28 -13.74
CA LEU A 61 0.11 -4.34 -14.31
C LEU A 61 0.50 -5.78 -14.64
N GLN A 62 0.29 -6.71 -13.71
CA GLN A 62 0.63 -8.12 -13.94
C GLN A 62 -0.17 -8.76 -15.07
N ALA A 63 -1.45 -8.38 -15.21
CA ALA A 63 -2.30 -8.92 -16.27
C ALA A 63 -1.91 -8.43 -17.67
N VAL A 64 -1.32 -7.23 -17.77
CA VAL A 64 -1.02 -6.59 -19.06
C VAL A 64 0.46 -6.66 -19.47
N ILE A 65 1.37 -6.95 -18.54
CA ILE A 65 2.83 -6.89 -18.79
C ILE A 65 3.32 -7.93 -19.81
N GLY A 66 2.71 -9.12 -19.85
CA GLY A 66 2.99 -10.13 -20.87
C GLY A 66 2.20 -9.93 -22.16
N SER A 67 1.15 -9.10 -22.13
CA SER A 67 0.20 -9.01 -23.24
C SER A 67 0.73 -8.14 -24.39
N TRP A 68 0.40 -8.53 -25.61
CA TRP A 68 0.67 -7.75 -26.83
C TRP A 68 -0.18 -6.47 -26.94
N ASN A 69 -1.11 -6.25 -26.00
CA ASN A 69 -1.99 -5.07 -25.95
C ASN A 69 -1.33 -3.90 -25.22
N PHE A 70 -0.40 -3.24 -25.91
CA PHE A 70 0.43 -2.16 -25.36
C PHE A 70 -0.37 -0.97 -24.79
N LYS A 71 -1.58 -0.67 -25.32
CA LYS A 71 -2.40 0.47 -24.87
C LYS A 71 -2.71 0.43 -23.36
N MET A 72 -3.15 -0.72 -22.86
CA MET A 72 -3.48 -0.87 -21.44
C MET A 72 -2.22 -0.94 -20.56
N ALA A 73 -1.14 -1.55 -21.07
CA ALA A 73 0.13 -1.57 -20.36
C ALA A 73 0.69 -0.16 -20.15
N TYR A 74 0.73 0.69 -21.19
CA TYR A 74 1.17 2.07 -21.07
C TYR A 74 0.28 2.90 -20.16
N TYR A 75 -1.04 2.69 -20.18
CA TYR A 75 -1.95 3.33 -19.24
C TYR A 75 -1.60 2.99 -17.78
N VAL A 76 -1.45 1.71 -17.44
CA VAL A 76 -1.19 1.30 -16.05
C VAL A 76 0.18 1.77 -15.57
N VAL A 77 1.23 1.59 -16.39
CA VAL A 77 2.58 2.04 -16.07
C VAL A 77 2.62 3.57 -15.96
N GLY A 78 2.04 4.28 -16.92
CA GLY A 78 1.93 5.74 -16.90
C GLY A 78 1.19 6.26 -15.68
N PHE A 79 0.08 5.62 -15.30
CA PHE A 79 -0.67 5.94 -14.08
C PHE A 79 0.19 5.78 -12.82
N LEU A 80 0.90 4.65 -12.67
CA LEU A 80 1.76 4.40 -11.52
C LEU A 80 2.93 5.38 -11.43
N ILE A 81 3.58 5.69 -12.56
CA ILE A 81 4.67 6.66 -12.63
C ILE A 81 4.14 8.06 -12.31
N PHE A 82 3.01 8.46 -12.89
CA PHE A 82 2.40 9.76 -12.66
C PHE A 82 2.07 9.97 -11.17
N ILE A 83 1.36 9.03 -10.55
CA ILE A 83 1.02 9.11 -9.13
C ILE A 83 2.27 9.08 -8.25
N GLY A 84 3.22 8.19 -8.55
CA GLY A 84 4.50 8.11 -7.84
C GLY A 84 5.28 9.43 -7.92
N ALA A 85 5.44 9.99 -9.12
CA ALA A 85 6.15 11.25 -9.36
C ALA A 85 5.42 12.45 -8.75
N MET A 86 4.09 12.45 -8.65
CA MET A 86 3.38 13.55 -8.00
C MET A 86 3.55 13.51 -6.47
N VAL A 87 3.28 12.37 -5.84
CA VAL A 87 3.06 12.30 -4.39
C VAL A 87 3.83 11.21 -3.66
N GLY A 88 4.58 10.36 -4.36
CA GLY A 88 5.37 9.28 -3.78
C GLY A 88 4.49 8.35 -2.94
N ARG A 89 4.93 8.02 -1.72
CA ARG A 89 4.20 7.12 -0.81
C ARG A 89 3.07 7.78 -0.02
N LEU A 90 2.69 9.01 -0.33
CA LEU A 90 1.54 9.68 0.32
C LEU A 90 0.26 8.83 0.18
N ILE A 91 0.07 8.20 -0.98
CA ILE A 91 -1.05 7.29 -1.25
C ILE A 91 -1.12 6.17 -0.21
N CYS A 92 0.02 5.55 0.13
CA CYS A 92 0.07 4.53 1.17
C CYS A 92 -0.42 5.09 2.52
N GLY A 93 -0.09 6.35 2.83
CA GLY A 93 -0.46 7.01 4.10
C GLY A 93 -1.91 7.49 4.20
N PHE A 94 -2.54 7.86 3.08
CA PHE A 94 -3.85 8.54 3.07
C PHE A 94 -4.95 7.86 2.26
N LEU A 95 -4.64 7.10 1.22
CA LEU A 95 -5.66 6.55 0.30
C LEU A 95 -5.64 5.02 0.22
N CYS A 96 -4.71 4.32 0.86
CA CYS A 96 -4.68 2.85 0.80
C CYS A 96 -5.59 2.23 1.88
N PRO A 97 -6.66 1.48 1.51
CA PRO A 97 -7.54 0.78 2.46
C PRO A 97 -6.77 -0.23 3.32
N PHE A 98 -5.91 -1.04 2.71
CA PHE A 98 -5.09 -1.99 3.46
C PHE A 98 -4.09 -1.31 4.41
N GLY A 99 -3.70 -0.06 4.13
CA GLY A 99 -2.92 0.77 5.04
C GLY A 99 -3.73 1.20 6.27
N LEU A 100 -5.03 1.47 6.11
CA LEU A 100 -5.95 1.79 7.21
C LEU A 100 -6.12 0.59 8.13
N ILE A 101 -6.35 -0.60 7.57
CA ILE A 101 -6.51 -1.84 8.34
C ILE A 101 -5.27 -2.07 9.22
N GLN A 102 -4.07 -1.96 8.66
CA GLN A 102 -2.83 -2.09 9.43
C GLN A 102 -2.66 -1.01 10.52
N ASP A 103 -3.11 0.24 10.26
CA ASP A 103 -3.09 1.29 11.28
C ASP A 103 -4.05 0.98 12.44
N LEU A 104 -5.25 0.48 12.13
CA LEU A 104 -6.26 0.11 13.12
C LEU A 104 -5.80 -1.10 13.94
N LEU A 105 -5.25 -2.13 13.30
CA LEU A 105 -4.67 -3.29 13.97
C LEU A 105 -3.52 -2.88 14.90
N ASN A 106 -2.65 -1.96 14.47
CA ASN A 106 -1.56 -1.48 15.32
C ASN A 106 -2.05 -0.62 16.51
N LYS A 107 -3.30 -0.13 16.52
CA LYS A 107 -3.86 0.56 17.70
C LYS A 107 -4.26 -0.41 18.81
N ILE A 108 -4.49 -1.69 18.52
CA ILE A 108 -4.81 -2.70 19.53
C ILE A 108 -3.68 -2.72 20.58
N PRO A 109 -4.00 -2.58 21.88
CA PRO A 109 -2.99 -2.64 22.93
C PRO A 109 -2.42 -4.06 22.99
N PHE A 110 -1.09 -4.17 22.96
CA PHE A 110 -0.39 -5.43 23.07
C PHE A 110 0.83 -5.22 23.97
N PRO A 111 1.15 -6.15 24.89
CA PRO A 111 2.15 -5.94 25.94
C PRO A 111 3.54 -5.60 25.40
N LYS A 112 3.91 -6.13 24.23
CA LYS A 112 5.21 -5.89 23.61
C LYS A 112 5.06 -5.53 22.13
N LYS A 113 5.12 -4.23 21.81
CA LYS A 113 5.19 -3.75 20.42
C LYS A 113 6.64 -3.70 19.94
N ILE A 114 6.88 -4.17 18.73
CA ILE A 114 8.21 -4.21 18.13
C ILE A 114 8.36 -2.98 17.24
N ARG A 115 9.17 -2.03 17.69
CA ARG A 115 9.46 -0.82 16.91
C ARG A 115 10.47 -1.09 15.80
N THR A 116 11.58 -1.76 16.12
CA THR A 116 12.68 -2.09 15.20
C THR A 116 13.38 -3.37 15.64
N PHE A 117 14.17 -3.98 14.75
CA PHE A 117 15.05 -5.11 15.03
C PHE A 117 16.27 -5.06 14.10
N LYS A 118 17.34 -5.80 14.39
CA LYS A 118 18.62 -5.74 13.63
C LYS A 118 18.44 -5.96 12.12
N GLY A 119 17.51 -6.83 11.72
CA GLY A 119 17.20 -7.12 10.32
C GLY A 119 16.19 -6.19 9.63
N ASP A 120 15.63 -5.16 10.30
CA ASP A 120 14.56 -4.33 9.75
C ASP A 120 14.95 -3.66 8.42
N LYS A 121 16.20 -3.16 8.31
CA LYS A 121 16.71 -2.53 7.10
C LYS A 121 16.84 -3.51 5.93
N LEU A 122 17.30 -4.74 6.20
CA LEU A 122 17.42 -5.78 5.18
C LEU A 122 16.04 -6.24 4.71
N LEU A 123 15.12 -6.47 5.64
CA LEU A 123 13.77 -6.91 5.33
C LEU A 123 12.98 -5.86 4.53
N ARG A 124 13.28 -4.56 4.70
CA ARG A 124 12.72 -3.50 3.83
C ARG A 124 13.11 -3.64 2.36
N LYS A 125 14.21 -4.32 2.05
CA LYS A 125 14.61 -4.57 0.65
C LYS A 125 13.78 -5.68 0.01
N LEU A 126 13.16 -6.56 0.81
CA LEU A 126 12.36 -7.69 0.34
C LEU A 126 11.22 -7.26 -0.60
N LYS A 127 10.58 -6.11 -0.35
CA LYS A 127 9.50 -5.60 -1.22
C LYS A 127 9.96 -5.36 -2.66
N TYR A 128 11.23 -4.99 -2.87
CA TYR A 128 11.78 -4.80 -4.22
C TYR A 128 12.05 -6.14 -4.90
N VAL A 129 12.51 -7.14 -4.14
CA VAL A 129 12.65 -8.52 -4.63
C VAL A 129 11.28 -9.07 -5.01
N ILE A 130 10.26 -8.88 -4.17
CA ILE A 130 8.89 -9.30 -4.46
C ILE A 130 8.34 -8.59 -5.69
N PHE A 131 8.59 -7.28 -5.84
CA PHE A 131 8.22 -6.54 -7.03
C PHE A 131 8.90 -7.10 -8.28
N ALA A 132 10.23 -7.25 -8.28
CA ALA A 132 10.96 -7.77 -9.42
C ALA A 132 10.52 -9.20 -9.78
N VAL A 133 10.46 -10.12 -8.82
CA VAL A 133 10.16 -11.53 -9.07
C VAL A 133 8.68 -11.75 -9.37
N PHE A 134 7.77 -11.36 -8.47
CA PHE A 134 6.36 -11.75 -8.55
C PHE A 134 5.50 -10.82 -9.42
N VAL A 135 5.91 -9.56 -9.59
CA VAL A 135 5.15 -8.58 -10.39
C VAL A 135 5.71 -8.46 -11.81
N ILE A 136 7.03 -8.61 -12.00
CA ILE A 136 7.67 -8.42 -13.30
C ILE A 136 8.09 -9.76 -13.92
N LEU A 137 9.04 -10.48 -13.33
CA LEU A 137 9.65 -11.67 -13.96
C LEU A 137 8.65 -12.81 -14.16
N LEU A 138 7.90 -13.22 -13.13
CA LEU A 138 6.98 -14.37 -13.27
C LEU A 138 5.90 -14.13 -14.34
N PRO A 139 5.15 -13.01 -14.37
CA PRO A 139 4.17 -12.78 -15.43
C PRO A 139 4.78 -12.59 -16.83
N LEU A 140 6.07 -12.25 -16.95
CA LEU A 140 6.77 -12.12 -18.25
C LEU A 140 7.22 -13.47 -18.81
N PHE A 141 7.69 -14.37 -17.96
CA PHE A 141 8.22 -15.68 -18.39
C PHE A 141 7.18 -16.80 -18.37
N LEU A 142 6.16 -16.69 -17.53
CA LEU A 142 5.09 -17.67 -17.41
C LEU A 142 3.78 -17.05 -17.90
N VAL A 143 3.62 -17.06 -19.22
CA VAL A 143 2.44 -16.55 -19.91
C VAL A 143 1.52 -17.69 -20.34
N ASP A 144 0.22 -17.42 -20.32
CA ASP A 144 -0.79 -18.33 -20.83
C ASP A 144 -0.75 -18.35 -22.38
N ILE A 145 -1.52 -19.25 -23.01
CA ILE A 145 -1.59 -19.42 -24.48
C ILE A 145 -1.92 -18.11 -25.21
N MET A 146 -2.61 -17.17 -24.54
CA MET A 146 -2.95 -15.84 -25.04
C MET A 146 -1.89 -14.76 -24.78
N GLY A 147 -0.71 -15.14 -24.28
CA GLY A 147 0.35 -14.21 -23.87
C GLY A 147 0.02 -13.42 -22.60
N GLN A 148 -1.01 -13.76 -21.85
CA GLN A 148 -1.35 -13.06 -20.61
C GLN A 148 -0.60 -13.65 -19.43
N GLY A 149 0.07 -12.81 -18.66
CA GLY A 149 0.74 -13.23 -17.42
C GLY A 149 -0.27 -13.38 -16.29
N ALA A 150 -0.21 -14.49 -15.56
CA ALA A 150 -1.05 -14.66 -14.38
C ALA A 150 -0.65 -13.65 -13.28
N PRO A 151 -1.59 -13.12 -12.48
CA PRO A 151 -1.27 -12.18 -11.40
C PRO A 151 -0.68 -12.91 -10.19
N TYR A 152 0.57 -13.40 -10.30
CA TYR A 152 1.28 -14.22 -9.32
C TYR A 152 1.31 -13.62 -7.91
N PHE A 153 1.71 -12.35 -7.75
CA PHE A 153 1.62 -11.67 -6.45
C PHE A 153 0.20 -11.70 -5.85
N CYS A 154 -0.85 -11.38 -6.62
CA CYS A 154 -2.23 -11.44 -6.14
C CYS A 154 -2.69 -12.88 -5.84
N LYS A 155 -2.18 -13.87 -6.59
CA LYS A 155 -2.50 -15.29 -6.46
C LYS A 155 -1.78 -15.95 -5.28
N LEU A 156 -0.59 -15.50 -4.90
CA LEU A 156 0.28 -16.23 -3.95
C LEU A 156 0.60 -15.48 -2.65
N ILE A 157 0.63 -14.14 -2.68
CA ILE A 157 1.20 -13.34 -1.58
C ILE A 157 0.22 -12.31 -1.02
N CYS A 158 -0.64 -11.70 -1.84
CA CYS A 158 -1.42 -10.53 -1.44
C CYS A 158 -2.47 -10.83 -0.34
N PRO A 159 -2.28 -10.38 0.92
CA PRO A 159 -3.23 -10.62 1.99
C PRO A 159 -4.51 -9.77 1.81
N ALA A 160 -4.41 -8.60 1.18
CA ALA A 160 -5.56 -7.76 0.88
C ALA A 160 -6.54 -8.46 -0.07
N GLY A 161 -6.05 -9.27 -1.02
CA GLY A 161 -6.92 -10.03 -1.92
C GLY A 161 -7.73 -11.10 -1.19
N THR A 162 -7.11 -11.77 -0.20
CA THR A 162 -7.80 -12.73 0.66
C THR A 162 -8.85 -12.05 1.53
N LEU A 163 -8.50 -10.89 2.12
CA LEU A 163 -9.38 -10.17 3.02
C LEU A 163 -10.57 -9.50 2.31
N GLU A 164 -10.33 -8.82 1.20
CA GLU A 164 -11.34 -8.03 0.49
C GLU A 164 -12.17 -8.87 -0.49
N GLY A 165 -11.60 -9.92 -1.08
CA GLY A 165 -12.26 -10.74 -2.09
C GLY A 165 -12.45 -12.19 -1.65
N GLY A 166 -11.37 -12.87 -1.28
CA GLY A 166 -11.36 -14.31 -1.01
C GLY A 166 -12.36 -14.74 0.07
N LEU A 167 -12.31 -14.10 1.25
CA LEU A 167 -13.21 -14.41 2.36
C LEU A 167 -14.68 -14.10 2.03
N PRO A 168 -15.06 -12.89 1.57
CA PRO A 168 -16.45 -12.61 1.18
C PRO A 168 -16.98 -13.57 0.11
N LEU A 169 -16.21 -13.84 -0.95
CA LEU A 169 -16.69 -14.69 -2.05
C LEU A 169 -16.91 -16.14 -1.63
N VAL A 170 -16.04 -16.71 -0.79
CA VAL A 170 -16.20 -18.07 -0.27
C VAL A 170 -17.35 -18.15 0.75
N LEU A 171 -17.54 -17.10 1.56
CA LEU A 171 -18.66 -17.03 2.49
C LEU A 171 -20.01 -16.85 1.79
N LEU A 172 -20.06 -16.16 0.64
CA LEU A 172 -21.31 -15.89 -0.07
C LEU A 172 -21.67 -16.99 -1.09
N ASN A 173 -20.68 -17.63 -1.72
CA ASN A 173 -20.92 -18.61 -2.78
C ASN A 173 -20.63 -20.04 -2.32
N LYS A 174 -21.68 -20.87 -2.17
CA LYS A 174 -21.56 -22.30 -1.82
C LYS A 174 -20.68 -23.09 -2.82
N SER A 175 -20.78 -22.78 -4.11
CA SER A 175 -19.97 -23.39 -5.18
C SER A 175 -18.47 -23.06 -5.09
N MET A 176 -18.09 -21.93 -4.47
CA MET A 176 -16.67 -21.60 -4.27
C MET A 176 -16.07 -22.31 -3.05
N ARG A 177 -16.90 -22.86 -2.16
CA ARG A 177 -16.44 -23.63 -1.00
C ARG A 177 -15.91 -25.01 -1.38
N SER A 178 -16.35 -25.59 -2.49
CA SER A 178 -15.76 -26.83 -3.01
C SER A 178 -14.36 -26.60 -3.62
N ALA A 179 -14.01 -25.34 -3.94
CA ALA A 179 -12.67 -24.94 -4.39
C ALA A 179 -11.71 -24.59 -3.23
N LEU A 180 -12.05 -24.95 -1.99
CA LEU A 180 -11.18 -24.83 -0.80
C LEU A 180 -10.00 -25.81 -0.91
N GLY A 181 -9.03 -25.48 -1.76
CA GLY A 181 -7.79 -26.22 -1.93
C GLY A 181 -6.64 -25.66 -1.09
N TRP A 182 -5.47 -26.28 -1.26
CA TRP A 182 -4.21 -25.86 -0.63
C TRP A 182 -3.92 -24.35 -0.76
N LEU A 183 -4.19 -23.77 -1.93
CA LEU A 183 -3.96 -22.35 -2.20
C LEU A 183 -4.79 -21.42 -1.31
N TYR A 184 -6.02 -21.80 -0.97
CA TYR A 184 -6.87 -21.02 -0.07
C TYR A 184 -6.35 -21.06 1.37
N ILE A 185 -5.93 -22.23 1.85
CA ILE A 185 -5.33 -22.39 3.18
C ILE A 185 -4.07 -21.55 3.29
N TRP A 186 -3.17 -21.66 2.31
CA TRP A 186 -1.93 -20.88 2.23
C TRP A 186 -2.18 -19.36 2.32
N LYS A 187 -3.15 -18.85 1.56
CA LYS A 187 -3.54 -17.43 1.58
C LYS A 187 -4.08 -16.97 2.93
N ASN A 188 -4.87 -17.81 3.61
CA ASN A 188 -5.40 -17.50 4.93
C ASN A 188 -4.28 -17.51 5.98
N VAL A 189 -3.32 -18.42 5.89
CA VAL A 189 -2.12 -18.42 6.75
C VAL A 189 -1.35 -17.10 6.58
N ILE A 190 -1.09 -16.65 5.35
CA ILE A 190 -0.43 -15.36 5.10
C ILE A 190 -1.24 -14.19 5.68
N LEU A 191 -2.57 -14.22 5.53
CA LEU A 191 -3.45 -13.18 6.09
C LEU A 191 -3.34 -13.14 7.62
N VAL A 192 -3.45 -14.28 8.29
CA VAL A 192 -3.35 -14.39 9.76
C VAL A 192 -1.99 -13.89 10.25
N ILE A 193 -0.90 -14.33 9.61
CA ILE A 193 0.46 -13.87 9.93
C ILE A 193 0.54 -12.35 9.75
N THR A 194 0.00 -11.81 8.66
CA THR A 194 0.00 -10.37 8.39
C THR A 194 -0.78 -9.60 9.46
N ILE A 195 -1.94 -10.11 9.91
CA ILE A 195 -2.75 -9.50 10.97
C ILE A 195 -1.95 -9.46 12.28
N ILE A 196 -1.40 -10.60 12.71
CA ILE A 196 -0.60 -10.71 13.94
C ILE A 196 0.58 -9.73 13.87
N LEU A 197 1.35 -9.75 12.78
CA LEU A 197 2.47 -8.84 12.60
C LEU A 197 2.03 -7.37 12.58
N SER A 198 0.83 -7.04 12.09
CA SER A 198 0.34 -5.66 12.04
C SER A 198 -0.08 -5.13 13.40
N ILE A 199 -0.44 -6.02 14.34
CA ILE A 199 -0.65 -5.67 15.75
C ILE A 199 0.70 -5.37 16.42
N LEU A 200 1.73 -6.18 16.14
CA LEU A 200 3.05 -6.10 16.77
C LEU A 200 3.95 -4.99 16.20
N ILE A 201 3.96 -4.84 14.87
CA ILE A 201 4.83 -3.96 14.09
C ILE A 201 3.95 -2.97 13.32
N TYR A 202 4.39 -1.73 13.22
CA TYR A 202 3.66 -0.73 12.43
C TYR A 202 3.81 -0.99 10.92
N ARG A 203 2.67 -1.30 10.27
CA ARG A 203 2.52 -1.50 8.82
C ARG A 203 3.55 -2.46 8.18
N PRO A 204 3.69 -3.71 8.69
CA PRO A 204 4.72 -4.64 8.24
C PRO A 204 4.59 -5.00 6.76
N PHE A 205 3.37 -5.16 6.25
CA PHE A 205 3.16 -5.48 4.84
C PHE A 205 3.61 -4.34 3.94
N CYS A 206 3.23 -3.09 4.25
CA CYS A 206 3.69 -1.94 3.48
C CYS A 206 5.21 -1.72 3.60
N LYS A 207 5.82 -2.11 4.72
CA LYS A 207 7.25 -1.94 4.98
C LYS A 207 8.11 -3.00 4.26
N TYR A 208 7.64 -4.26 4.20
CA TYR A 208 8.48 -5.39 3.79
C TYR A 208 8.02 -6.15 2.54
N ILE A 209 6.73 -6.13 2.20
CA ILE A 209 6.16 -7.06 1.21
C ILE A 209 5.52 -6.34 0.02
N CYS A 210 4.86 -5.20 0.27
CA CYS A 210 3.97 -4.55 -0.69
C CYS A 210 4.70 -4.04 -1.95
N PRO A 211 4.40 -4.57 -3.15
CA PRO A 211 5.03 -4.15 -4.40
C PRO A 211 4.65 -2.72 -4.81
N LEU A 212 3.40 -2.30 -4.54
CA LEU A 212 2.98 -0.91 -4.73
C LEU A 212 3.79 0.05 -3.84
N GLY A 213 4.07 -0.40 -2.61
CA GLY A 213 4.93 0.32 -1.69
C GLY A 213 6.38 0.41 -2.19
N ALA A 214 6.89 -0.65 -2.83
CA ALA A 214 8.21 -0.67 -3.46
C ALA A 214 8.30 0.36 -4.59
N LEU A 215 7.33 0.36 -5.49
CA LEU A 215 7.31 1.28 -6.63
C LEU A 215 7.24 2.75 -6.18
N TYR A 216 6.28 3.09 -5.31
CA TYR A 216 6.16 4.46 -4.80
C TYR A 216 7.32 4.87 -3.86
N SER A 217 8.03 3.91 -3.24
CA SER A 217 9.27 4.18 -2.51
C SER A 217 10.35 4.79 -3.39
N ILE A 218 10.50 4.30 -4.62
CA ILE A 218 11.50 4.79 -5.58
C ILE A 218 11.24 6.26 -5.93
N PHE A 219 9.96 6.64 -6.07
CA PHE A 219 9.60 8.01 -6.39
C PHE A 219 9.65 8.99 -5.21
N ASN A 220 9.71 8.51 -3.96
CA ASN A 220 9.58 9.39 -2.80
C ASN A 220 10.65 10.52 -2.73
N PRO A 221 11.94 10.27 -3.07
CA PRO A 221 12.96 11.32 -3.12
C PRO A 221 12.77 12.33 -4.27
N VAL A 222 12.19 11.90 -5.39
CA VAL A 222 12.08 12.69 -6.63
C VAL A 222 10.72 13.36 -6.81
N SER A 223 9.69 12.92 -6.08
CA SER A 223 8.31 13.37 -6.29
C SER A 223 8.12 14.89 -6.08
N LEU A 224 7.12 15.48 -6.73
CA LEU A 224 6.81 16.91 -6.65
C LEU A 224 6.47 17.37 -5.24
N TYR A 225 5.55 16.67 -4.55
CA TYR A 225 5.28 16.92 -3.15
C TYR A 225 6.48 16.45 -2.32
N LYS A 226 7.03 17.28 -1.43
CA LYS A 226 8.16 16.91 -0.57
C LYS A 226 8.00 17.43 0.85
N TYR A 227 8.65 16.76 1.79
CA TYR A 227 8.91 17.29 3.12
C TYR A 227 10.24 18.04 3.10
N ARG A 228 10.34 19.14 3.84
CA ARG A 228 11.55 19.94 4.02
C ARG A 228 11.70 20.28 5.48
N VAL A 229 12.94 20.28 5.97
CA VAL A 229 13.28 20.73 7.31
C VAL A 229 14.00 22.06 7.16
N ASP A 230 13.40 23.10 7.73
CA ASP A 230 13.99 24.41 7.92
C ASP A 230 15.10 24.27 8.98
N LYS A 231 16.36 24.50 8.57
CA LYS A 231 17.52 24.26 9.43
C LYS A 231 17.63 25.31 10.53
N ASP A 232 17.20 26.54 10.26
CA ASP A 232 17.29 27.66 11.20
C ASP A 232 16.27 27.50 12.33
N LYS A 233 15.10 26.94 12.02
CA LYS A 233 14.10 26.58 13.03
C LYS A 233 14.39 25.26 13.73
N CYS A 234 15.27 24.40 13.19
CA CYS A 234 15.47 23.05 13.71
C CYS A 234 16.45 23.01 14.88
N ILE A 235 15.93 22.82 16.09
CA ILE A 235 16.74 22.67 17.31
C ILE A 235 17.25 21.22 17.54
N LYS A 236 17.23 20.35 16.53
CA LYS A 236 17.71 18.94 16.58
C LYS A 236 17.23 18.09 17.79
N CYS A 237 16.05 18.38 18.35
CA CYS A 237 15.53 17.71 19.56
C CYS A 237 15.17 16.20 19.41
N GLY A 238 15.21 15.63 18.20
CA GLY A 238 14.91 14.21 17.94
C GLY A 238 13.44 13.77 18.12
N LYS A 239 12.53 14.67 18.51
CA LYS A 239 11.09 14.34 18.72
C LYS A 239 10.42 13.79 17.45
N CYS A 240 10.77 14.34 16.28
CA CYS A 240 10.23 13.94 14.99
C CYS A 240 10.63 12.50 14.59
N ALA A 241 11.89 12.12 14.76
CA ALA A 241 12.38 10.75 14.55
C ALA A 241 11.73 9.77 15.54
N LYS A 242 11.61 10.16 16.82
CA LYS A 242 10.92 9.37 17.86
C LYS A 242 9.42 9.22 17.60
N ALA A 243 8.76 10.16 16.94
CA ALA A 243 7.34 10.02 16.57
C ALA A 243 7.10 9.20 15.29
N CYS A 244 8.11 9.03 14.44
CA CYS A 244 7.99 8.31 13.18
C CYS A 244 7.92 6.78 13.39
N GLN A 245 6.74 6.19 13.20
CA GLN A 245 6.56 4.74 13.29
C GLN A 245 7.12 3.97 12.08
N MET A 246 7.38 4.66 10.95
CA MET A 246 8.13 4.09 9.83
C MET A 246 9.65 4.09 10.06
N ILE A 247 10.12 4.62 11.20
CA ILE A 247 11.54 4.67 11.58
C ILE A 247 12.38 5.43 10.55
N VAL A 248 11.92 6.63 10.23
CA VAL A 248 12.62 7.58 9.37
C VAL A 248 12.97 8.78 10.20
N ASP A 249 14.22 9.22 10.12
CA ASP A 249 14.64 10.53 10.63
C ASP A 249 14.41 11.60 9.55
N PRO A 250 13.48 12.54 9.73
CA PRO A 250 13.23 13.58 8.75
C PRO A 250 14.32 14.65 8.69
N VAL A 251 15.16 14.78 9.73
CA VAL A 251 16.29 15.73 9.75
C VAL A 251 17.43 15.21 8.88
N GLU A 252 17.73 13.91 8.95
CA GLU A 252 18.71 13.27 8.07
C GLU A 252 18.19 13.11 6.64
N ASN A 253 16.98 12.55 6.47
CA ASN A 253 16.39 12.31 5.17
C ASN A 253 14.86 12.49 5.19
N SER A 254 14.45 13.74 5.03
CA SER A 254 13.04 14.17 4.96
C SER A 254 12.21 13.44 3.90
N ASN A 255 12.83 12.97 2.81
CA ASN A 255 12.15 12.30 1.70
C ASN A 255 12.62 10.84 1.52
N SER A 256 12.99 10.18 2.62
CA SER A 256 13.37 8.77 2.64
C SER A 256 12.36 7.90 1.88
N PRO A 257 12.80 6.88 1.11
CA PRO A 257 11.91 5.92 0.45
C PRO A 257 10.88 5.25 1.38
N GLU A 258 11.09 5.26 2.70
CA GLU A 258 10.18 4.65 3.67
C GLU A 258 9.14 5.62 4.24
N CYS A 259 9.25 6.92 3.97
CA CYS A 259 8.34 7.93 4.48
C CYS A 259 6.99 7.88 3.75
N ILE A 260 5.92 7.51 4.45
CA ILE A 260 4.53 7.52 3.94
C ILE A 260 3.85 8.89 4.05
N ARG A 261 4.60 9.93 4.46
CA ARG A 261 4.14 11.33 4.49
C ARG A 261 2.92 11.60 5.38
N CYS A 262 2.73 10.80 6.43
CA CYS A 262 1.58 10.87 7.34
C CYS A 262 1.51 12.14 8.21
N GLY A 263 2.55 12.98 8.22
CA GLY A 263 2.54 14.27 8.93
C GLY A 263 2.76 14.20 10.45
N ARG A 264 3.01 13.02 11.03
CA ARG A 264 3.28 12.90 12.48
C ARG A 264 4.50 13.70 12.94
N CYS A 265 5.55 13.72 12.12
CA CYS A 265 6.77 14.47 12.40
C CYS A 265 6.49 15.98 12.48
N ARG A 266 5.64 16.51 11.59
CA ARG A 266 5.21 17.91 11.60
C ARG A 266 4.40 18.24 12.85
N LYS A 267 3.41 17.41 13.19
CA LYS A 267 2.53 17.60 14.37
C LYS A 267 3.25 17.60 15.73
N VAL A 268 4.45 16.99 15.83
CA VAL A 268 5.22 16.90 17.08
C VAL A 268 6.36 17.92 17.16
N CYS A 269 6.60 18.66 16.08
CA CYS A 269 7.73 19.59 16.00
C CYS A 269 7.41 20.85 16.85
N PRO A 270 8.20 21.17 17.87
CA PRO A 270 7.91 22.32 18.74
C PRO A 270 8.20 23.68 18.09
N THR A 271 8.97 23.71 17.00
CA THR A 271 9.40 24.93 16.31
C THR A 271 8.83 25.05 14.89
N ASP A 272 7.90 24.17 14.52
CA ASP A 272 7.31 24.10 13.17
C ASP A 272 8.36 24.08 12.03
N ALA A 273 9.53 23.49 12.28
CA ALA A 273 10.62 23.40 11.32
C ALA A 273 10.32 22.48 10.12
N ILE A 274 9.30 21.60 10.22
CA ILE A 274 8.98 20.62 9.17
C ILE A 274 7.85 21.15 8.28
N GLN A 275 8.20 21.52 7.06
CA GLN A 275 7.27 22.01 6.03
C GLN A 275 7.01 20.92 4.98
N CYS A 276 5.84 20.98 4.34
CA CYS A 276 5.49 20.10 3.23
C CYS A 276 4.80 20.88 2.10
N GLY A 277 5.05 20.52 0.85
CA GLY A 277 4.45 21.19 -0.30
C GLY A 277 5.13 20.87 -1.63
N ILE A 278 4.64 21.50 -2.69
CA ILE A 278 5.13 21.33 -4.08
C ILE A 278 6.24 22.35 -4.39
N ARG A 279 6.04 23.63 -4.04
CA ARG A 279 7.02 24.69 -4.33
C ARG A 279 8.30 24.53 -3.51
N ARG A 280 9.45 24.70 -4.15
CA ARG A 280 10.73 25.01 -3.47
C ARG A 280 10.58 26.44 -2.92
N LYS A 281 10.52 26.63 -1.60
CA LYS A 281 11.02 27.91 -1.08
C LYS A 281 12.54 27.87 -1.29
N PRO A 282 13.16 28.91 -1.87
CA PRO A 282 14.60 29.01 -1.88
C PRO A 282 15.08 28.94 -0.43
N GLN A 283 16.11 28.13 -0.19
CA GLN A 283 16.88 28.17 1.06
C GLN A 283 17.66 29.48 0.98
N SER A 284 17.14 30.54 1.56
CA SER A 284 17.92 31.74 1.92
C SER A 284 18.64 31.45 3.22
#